data_AF-A0A090QQP6-F1
#
_entry.id   AF-A0A090QQP6-F1
#
_cell.length_a   1.000
_cell.length_b   1.000
_cell.length_c   1.000
_cell.angle_alpha   90.00
_cell.angle_beta   90.00
_cell.angle_gamma   90.00
#
_symmetry.space_group_name_H-M   'P 1'
#
loop_
_entity.id
_entity.type
_entity.pdbx_description
1 polymer ?
#
loop_
_entity_poly.entity_id
_entity_poly.type
_entity_poly.pdbx_seq_one_letter_code
_entity_poly.pdbx_strand_id
1 'polypeptide(L)'
;MGCGVKGCTRNDLNGFLVDNYDDEGDWKYRTLALNFDPTTQLFMEKVQGLGPLPHIRHENQSEMMWFTYPQEKGHQIDYEGIWKATTFKGTEIHDTCLLVEKDRVWQGPKDTETCPDDRQAYAQNVTADYGDMWWLNAKEQKAKLGQMNVTVRWYPQGQPPKLTTWEYLPAGENWDQGMLYRYEQTLTRLADGSENLQTNTITELAKQI
;
A
#
# COMPACT_ATOMS: atom_id res chain seq x y z
N MET A 1 -30.66 -9.57 -9.18
CA MET A 1 -30.49 -8.29 -9.91
C MET A 1 -29.94 -7.27 -8.92
N GLY A 2 -28.64 -7.00 -9.02
CA GLY A 2 -27.90 -6.17 -8.08
C GLY A 2 -28.21 -4.68 -8.21
N CYS A 3 -27.79 -3.92 -7.22
CA CYS A 3 -28.03 -2.48 -7.08
C CYS A 3 -27.54 -1.61 -8.26
N GLY A 4 -26.76 -2.15 -9.20
CA GLY A 4 -26.21 -1.42 -10.35
C GLY A 4 -27.23 -0.72 -11.26
N VAL A 5 -28.51 -1.11 -11.24
CA VAL A 5 -29.57 -0.44 -12.05
C VAL A 5 -30.20 0.77 -11.34
N LYS A 6 -30.26 0.77 -10.00
CA LYS A 6 -30.92 1.81 -9.20
C LYS A 6 -29.94 2.69 -8.40
N GLY A 7 -28.64 2.37 -8.49
CA GLY A 7 -27.63 2.86 -7.57
C GLY A 7 -27.53 1.97 -6.33
N CYS A 8 -26.32 1.84 -5.81
CA CYS A 8 -26.02 1.03 -4.64
C CYS A 8 -26.07 1.89 -3.38
N THR A 9 -26.79 1.41 -2.36
CA THR A 9 -26.77 2.02 -1.03
C THR A 9 -25.48 1.66 -0.30
N ARG A 10 -25.19 2.35 0.80
CA ARG A 10 -24.05 2.00 1.66
C ARG A 10 -24.12 0.55 2.15
N ASN A 11 -25.31 0.04 2.43
CA ASN A 11 -25.50 -1.36 2.85
C ASN A 11 -25.23 -2.35 1.72
N ASP A 12 -25.48 -1.96 0.46
CA ASP A 12 -25.16 -2.81 -0.70
C ASP A 12 -23.65 -2.85 -0.98
N LEU A 13 -22.91 -1.80 -0.59
CA LEU A 13 -21.47 -1.64 -0.82
C LEU A 13 -20.60 -2.02 0.39
N ASN A 14 -21.21 -2.51 1.48
CA ASN A 14 -20.49 -2.94 2.67
C ASN A 14 -20.99 -4.32 3.09
N GLY A 15 -20.09 -5.28 3.21
CA GLY A 15 -20.49 -6.62 3.61
C GLY A 15 -19.38 -7.64 3.51
N PHE A 16 -19.70 -8.86 3.91
CA PHE A 16 -18.83 -10.02 3.82
C PHE A 16 -19.66 -11.20 3.34
N LEU A 17 -19.10 -11.98 2.41
CA LEU A 17 -19.71 -13.21 1.96
C LEU A 17 -18.67 -14.28 1.65
N VAL A 18 -19.06 -15.54 1.79
CA VAL A 18 -18.31 -16.69 1.32
C VAL A 18 -18.94 -17.10 -0.01
N ASP A 19 -18.14 -17.01 -1.07
CA ASP A 19 -18.54 -17.32 -2.43
C ASP A 19 -18.03 -18.73 -2.77
N ASN A 20 -18.97 -19.61 -3.11
CA ASN A 20 -18.72 -20.99 -3.53
C ASN A 20 -19.56 -21.27 -4.78
N TYR A 21 -19.00 -21.03 -5.96
CA TYR A 21 -19.71 -21.15 -7.22
C TYR A 21 -18.84 -21.70 -8.35
N ASP A 22 -19.49 -22.29 -9.34
CA ASP A 22 -18.89 -22.83 -10.56
C ASP A 22 -19.02 -21.79 -11.69
N ASP A 23 -17.89 -21.29 -12.18
CA ASP A 23 -17.79 -20.35 -13.30
C ASP A 23 -17.38 -21.09 -14.57
N GLU A 24 -18.34 -21.74 -15.23
CA GLU A 24 -18.10 -22.51 -16.47
C GLU A 24 -16.97 -23.55 -16.36
N GLY A 25 -16.82 -24.19 -15.19
CA GLY A 25 -15.78 -25.17 -14.88
C GLY A 25 -14.63 -24.62 -14.02
N ASP A 26 -14.59 -23.30 -13.77
CA ASP A 26 -13.65 -22.66 -12.85
C ASP A 26 -14.31 -22.46 -11.47
N TRP A 27 -14.13 -23.43 -10.59
CA TRP A 27 -14.70 -23.41 -9.25
C TRP A 27 -14.00 -22.38 -8.36
N LYS A 28 -14.78 -21.48 -7.78
CA LYS A 28 -14.27 -20.45 -6.85
C LYS A 28 -14.77 -20.74 -5.45
N TYR A 29 -13.85 -20.82 -4.50
CA TYR A 29 -14.13 -20.89 -3.07
C TYR A 29 -13.32 -19.84 -2.33
N ARG A 30 -13.98 -18.76 -1.94
CA ARG A 30 -13.29 -17.54 -1.47
C ARG A 30 -14.17 -16.72 -0.55
N THR A 31 -13.57 -15.91 0.30
CA THR A 31 -14.26 -14.81 0.94
C THR A 31 -14.20 -13.57 0.06
N LEU A 32 -15.26 -12.78 0.07
CA LEU A 32 -15.26 -11.41 -0.44
C LEU A 32 -15.69 -10.48 0.70
N ALA A 33 -14.84 -9.51 1.00
CA ALA A 33 -15.15 -8.41 1.91
C ALA A 33 -15.23 -7.13 1.10
N LEU A 34 -16.38 -6.45 1.14
CA LEU A 34 -16.63 -5.19 0.46
C LEU A 34 -16.74 -4.08 1.50
N ASN A 35 -16.12 -2.95 1.22
CA ASN A 35 -16.22 -1.77 2.07
C ASN A 35 -16.31 -0.50 1.22
N PHE A 36 -17.23 0.39 1.58
CA PHE A 36 -17.31 1.73 1.01
C PHE A 36 -17.33 2.75 2.13
N ASP A 37 -16.36 3.67 2.08
CA ASP A 37 -16.32 4.83 2.94
C ASP A 37 -16.76 6.09 2.16
N PRO A 38 -17.87 6.75 2.57
CA PRO A 38 -18.33 7.95 1.91
C PRO A 38 -17.39 9.16 2.06
N THR A 39 -16.54 9.19 3.09
CA THR A 39 -15.60 10.29 3.34
C THR A 39 -14.49 10.28 2.31
N THR A 40 -13.81 9.14 2.19
CA THR A 40 -12.77 8.95 1.17
C THR A 40 -13.35 8.78 -0.23
N GLN A 41 -14.61 8.33 -0.35
CA GLN A 41 -15.25 7.83 -1.58
C GLN A 41 -14.52 6.62 -2.18
N LEU A 42 -13.82 5.87 -1.33
CA LEU A 42 -13.09 4.67 -1.70
C LEU A 42 -13.98 3.45 -1.49
N PHE A 43 -14.11 2.64 -2.55
CA PHE A 43 -14.63 1.29 -2.47
C PHE A 43 -13.46 0.31 -2.48
N MET A 44 -13.40 -0.55 -1.48
CA MET A 44 -12.39 -1.59 -1.32
C MET A 44 -13.07 -2.96 -1.42
N GLU A 45 -12.48 -3.84 -2.21
CA GLU A 45 -12.85 -5.25 -2.27
C GLU A 45 -11.62 -6.09 -1.91
N LYS A 46 -11.73 -6.92 -0.88
CA LYS A 46 -10.73 -7.92 -0.53
C LYS A 46 -11.27 -9.30 -0.84
N VAL A 47 -10.54 -10.04 -1.66
CA VAL A 47 -10.82 -11.42 -2.01
C VAL A 47 -9.74 -12.31 -1.41
N GLN A 48 -10.12 -13.39 -0.74
CA GLN A 48 -9.19 -14.39 -0.23
C GLN A 48 -9.72 -15.79 -0.52
N GLY A 49 -8.95 -16.57 -1.26
CA GLY A 49 -9.26 -17.97 -1.50
C GLY A 49 -9.19 -18.79 -0.20
N LEU A 50 -10.10 -19.75 -0.06
CA LEU A 50 -10.34 -20.48 1.19
C LEU A 50 -9.77 -21.90 1.19
N GLY A 51 -8.92 -22.25 0.23
CA GLY A 51 -8.36 -23.60 0.20
C GLY A 51 -9.13 -24.57 -0.70
N PRO A 52 -8.84 -25.87 -0.52
CA PRO A 52 -9.42 -26.93 -1.32
C PRO A 52 -10.87 -27.26 -0.94
N LEU A 53 -11.62 -27.73 -1.93
CA LEU A 53 -12.96 -28.33 -1.83
C LEU A 53 -13.03 -29.52 -2.81
N PRO A 54 -14.07 -30.38 -2.80
CA PRO A 54 -14.14 -31.54 -3.69
C PRO A 54 -13.88 -31.25 -5.19
N HIS A 55 -14.24 -30.04 -5.65
CA HIS A 55 -14.03 -29.57 -7.02
C HIS A 55 -12.83 -28.62 -7.20
N ILE A 56 -12.13 -28.26 -6.11
CA ILE A 56 -10.95 -27.38 -6.09
C ILE A 56 -9.80 -28.15 -5.42
N ARG A 57 -8.94 -28.78 -6.23
CA ARG A 57 -7.88 -29.66 -5.73
C ARG A 57 -6.55 -28.96 -5.41
N HIS A 58 -6.45 -27.67 -5.71
CA HIS A 58 -5.28 -26.85 -5.40
C HIS A 58 -5.50 -26.00 -4.15
N GLU A 59 -4.41 -25.50 -3.58
CA GLU A 59 -4.42 -24.69 -2.35
C GLU A 59 -5.26 -23.41 -2.44
N ASN A 60 -5.54 -22.86 -3.62
CA ASN A 60 -6.46 -21.71 -3.80
C ASN A 60 -6.18 -20.57 -2.77
N GLN A 61 -4.92 -20.18 -2.62
CA GLN A 61 -4.47 -19.19 -1.62
C GLN A 61 -4.33 -17.78 -2.22
N SER A 62 -5.11 -17.46 -3.26
CA SER A 62 -5.03 -16.14 -3.88
C SER A 62 -5.64 -15.08 -2.94
N GLU A 63 -4.87 -14.02 -2.70
CA GLU A 63 -5.36 -12.79 -2.08
C GLU A 63 -5.32 -11.65 -3.10
N MET A 64 -6.40 -10.87 -3.15
CA MET A 64 -6.50 -9.70 -4.01
C MET A 64 -7.16 -8.58 -3.23
N MET A 65 -6.66 -7.36 -3.40
CA MET A 65 -7.33 -6.15 -2.96
C MET A 65 -7.56 -5.27 -4.18
N TRP A 66 -8.79 -4.77 -4.32
CA TRP A 66 -9.20 -3.91 -5.42
C TRP A 66 -9.73 -2.59 -4.88
N PHE A 67 -9.29 -1.49 -5.48
CA PHE A 67 -9.71 -0.15 -5.14
C PHE A 67 -10.51 0.45 -6.31
N THR A 68 -11.74 0.86 -6.03
CA THR A 68 -12.58 1.63 -6.97
C THR A 68 -12.86 3.00 -6.37
N TYR A 69 -12.61 4.05 -7.14
CA TYR A 69 -12.71 5.44 -6.70
C TYR A 69 -13.01 6.36 -7.89
N PRO A 70 -13.55 7.57 -7.67
CA PRO A 70 -13.70 8.57 -8.72
C PRO A 70 -12.35 8.93 -9.34
N GLN A 71 -12.29 9.02 -10.67
CA GLN A 71 -11.04 9.18 -11.41
C GLN A 71 -10.26 10.43 -10.96
N GLU A 72 -10.98 11.50 -10.62
CA GLU A 72 -10.43 12.77 -10.15
C GLU A 72 -9.66 12.65 -8.84
N LYS A 73 -10.02 11.73 -7.93
CA LYS A 73 -9.32 11.53 -6.65
C LYS A 73 -8.02 10.74 -6.82
N GLY A 74 -8.04 9.77 -7.73
CA GLY A 74 -6.95 8.83 -7.98
C GLY A 74 -5.60 9.42 -8.38
N HIS A 75 -5.53 10.70 -8.70
CA HIS A 75 -4.35 11.39 -9.21
C HIS A 75 -3.91 12.58 -8.34
N GLN A 76 -4.44 12.71 -7.12
CA GLN A 76 -4.31 13.93 -6.34
C GLN A 76 -3.68 13.78 -4.96
N ILE A 77 -3.01 12.66 -4.67
CA ILE A 77 -2.38 12.47 -3.36
C ILE A 77 -1.19 13.43 -3.25
N ASP A 78 -1.28 14.37 -2.32
CA ASP A 78 -0.18 15.26 -1.99
C ASP A 78 0.81 14.50 -1.10
N TYR A 79 1.95 14.11 -1.69
CA TYR A 79 2.98 13.35 -0.99
C TYR A 79 3.97 14.24 -0.22
N GLU A 80 4.04 15.55 -0.52
CA GLU A 80 5.03 16.43 0.09
C GLU A 80 4.66 16.75 1.54
N GLY A 81 5.65 16.84 2.41
CA GLY A 81 5.45 17.21 3.80
C GLY A 81 6.30 16.41 4.75
N ILE A 82 5.98 16.54 6.03
CA ILE A 82 6.65 15.83 7.11
C ILE A 82 5.94 14.51 7.34
N TRP A 83 6.71 13.43 7.31
CA TRP A 83 6.26 12.07 7.55
C TRP A 83 7.01 11.52 8.75
N LYS A 84 6.27 10.94 9.70
CA LYS A 84 6.86 10.10 10.75
C LYS A 84 6.94 8.68 10.23
N ALA A 85 8.15 8.16 10.10
CA ALA A 85 8.43 6.79 9.67
C ALA A 85 8.76 5.90 10.87
N THR A 86 7.91 4.93 11.17
CA THR A 86 8.13 3.90 12.20
C THR A 86 8.57 2.62 11.53
N THR A 87 9.81 2.20 11.76
CA THR A 87 10.42 1.03 11.10
C THR A 87 10.50 -0.16 12.05
N PHE A 88 9.91 -1.28 11.62
CA PHE A 88 9.92 -2.56 12.31
C PHE A 88 10.89 -3.51 11.61
N LYS A 89 11.92 -3.96 12.34
CA LYS A 89 12.90 -4.92 11.83
C LYS A 89 13.22 -5.97 12.90
N GLY A 90 12.70 -7.18 12.72
CA GLY A 90 12.77 -8.20 13.76
C GLY A 90 12.03 -7.73 15.01
N THR A 91 12.73 -7.60 16.13
CA THR A 91 12.18 -7.07 17.39
C THR A 91 12.47 -5.58 17.61
N GLU A 92 13.20 -4.94 16.70
CA GLU A 92 13.56 -3.53 16.82
C GLU A 92 12.49 -2.63 16.18
N ILE A 93 12.21 -1.51 16.85
CA ILE A 93 11.30 -0.46 16.41
C ILE A 93 12.08 0.85 16.52
N HIS A 94 12.17 1.59 15.41
CA HIS A 94 12.85 2.88 15.36
C HIS A 94 11.95 3.91 14.68
N ASP A 95 11.84 5.09 15.27
CA ASP A 95 11.12 6.21 14.66
C ASP A 95 12.11 7.15 13.96
N THR A 96 11.72 7.68 12.80
CA THR A 96 12.51 8.67 12.07
C THR A 96 11.59 9.67 11.39
N CYS A 97 11.89 10.96 11.55
CA CYS A 97 11.18 12.01 10.83
C CYS A 97 11.78 12.19 9.45
N LEU A 98 10.92 12.29 8.44
CA LEU A 98 11.28 12.52 7.05
C LEU A 98 10.58 13.78 6.55
N LEU A 99 11.32 14.66 5.88
CA LEU A 99 10.75 15.73 5.07
C LEU A 99 10.83 15.27 3.61
N VAL A 100 9.67 14.96 3.05
CA VAL A 100 9.52 14.51 1.66
C VAL A 100 9.17 15.72 0.81
N GLU A 101 9.97 15.96 -0.22
CA GLU A 101 9.82 17.04 -1.18
C GLU A 101 10.01 16.48 -2.60
N LYS A 102 9.69 17.26 -3.62
CA LYS A 102 10.00 16.91 -5.00
C LYS A 102 11.46 16.49 -5.17
N ASP A 103 11.63 15.28 -5.72
CA ASP A 103 12.92 14.61 -5.98
C ASP A 103 13.82 14.40 -4.75
N ARG A 104 13.34 14.67 -3.51
CA ARG A 104 14.20 14.69 -2.32
C ARG A 104 13.52 14.12 -1.08
N VAL A 105 14.30 13.38 -0.31
CA VAL A 105 13.94 12.95 1.04
C VAL A 105 15.03 13.39 1.99
N TRP A 106 14.63 14.14 3.02
CA TRP A 106 15.52 14.60 4.08
C TRP A 106 15.16 13.92 5.38
N GLN A 107 16.17 13.46 6.11
CA GLN A 107 16.01 12.86 7.42
C GLN A 107 16.17 13.93 8.49
N GLY A 108 15.23 13.96 9.42
CA GLY A 108 15.24 14.76 10.63
C GLY A 108 15.61 13.94 11.87
N PRO A 109 15.12 14.33 13.05
CA PRO A 109 15.33 13.62 14.30
C PRO A 109 14.81 12.16 14.27
N LYS A 110 15.38 11.34 15.14
CA LYS A 110 15.00 9.93 15.36
C LYS A 110 14.46 9.76 16.77
N ASP A 111 13.61 8.75 16.93
CA ASP A 111 13.06 8.33 18.23
C ASP A 111 12.38 9.46 19.00
N THR A 112 11.70 10.36 18.26
CA THR A 112 10.89 11.45 18.82
C THR A 112 9.40 11.12 18.74
N GLU A 113 8.64 11.55 19.74
CA GLU A 113 7.19 11.37 19.76
C GLU A 113 6.51 12.07 18.59
N THR A 114 6.91 13.31 18.33
CA THR A 114 6.42 14.15 17.22
C THR A 114 7.57 14.62 16.34
N CYS A 115 7.27 14.87 15.07
CA CYS A 115 8.24 15.42 14.14
C CYS A 115 8.21 16.95 14.19
N PRO A 116 9.39 17.63 14.20
CA PRO A 116 9.43 19.09 14.25
C PRO A 116 8.90 19.68 12.95
N ASP A 117 8.10 20.75 13.04
CA ASP A 117 7.63 21.52 11.89
C ASP A 117 8.75 22.37 11.27
N ASP A 118 9.82 22.64 12.02
CA ASP A 118 10.97 23.38 11.52
C ASP A 118 11.77 22.56 10.52
N ARG A 119 11.71 22.97 9.24
CA ARG A 119 12.45 22.35 8.14
C ARG A 119 13.97 22.33 8.36
N GLN A 120 14.52 23.24 9.18
CA GLN A 120 15.96 23.23 9.48
C GLN A 120 16.39 21.99 10.27
N ALA A 121 15.46 21.29 10.93
CA ALA A 121 15.74 20.04 11.64
C ALA A 121 16.04 18.86 10.69
N TYR A 122 15.78 18.99 9.39
CA TYR A 122 15.92 17.93 8.37
C TYR A 122 17.20 18.16 7.54
N ALA A 123 18.35 17.94 8.16
CA ALA A 123 19.64 18.32 7.58
C ALA A 123 20.28 17.24 6.69
N GLN A 124 19.89 15.96 6.83
CA GLN A 124 20.55 14.86 6.14
C GLN A 124 19.76 14.45 4.88
N ASN A 125 20.36 14.59 3.70
CA ASN A 125 19.76 14.06 2.47
C ASN A 125 19.88 12.53 2.45
N VAL A 126 18.74 11.83 2.46
CA VAL A 126 18.63 10.37 2.43
C VAL A 126 17.91 9.88 1.17
N THR A 127 17.79 10.71 0.15
CA THR A 127 17.07 10.38 -1.11
C THR A 127 17.52 9.06 -1.71
N ALA A 128 18.82 8.76 -1.63
CA ALA A 128 19.38 7.50 -2.14
C ALA A 128 18.88 6.24 -1.40
N ASP A 129 18.44 6.37 -0.14
CA ASP A 129 17.89 5.27 0.66
C ASP A 129 16.41 4.99 0.34
N TYR A 130 15.75 5.94 -0.34
CA TYR A 130 14.36 5.92 -0.76
C TYR A 130 14.20 5.95 -2.28
N GLY A 131 15.15 5.35 -3.02
CA GLY A 131 15.11 5.30 -4.49
C GLY A 131 13.89 4.56 -5.05
N ASP A 132 13.17 3.82 -4.21
CA ASP A 132 11.89 3.19 -4.51
C ASP A 132 10.67 4.12 -4.40
N MET A 133 10.82 5.32 -3.84
CA MET A 133 9.81 6.39 -3.94
C MET A 133 9.84 7.03 -5.34
N TRP A 134 9.69 6.21 -6.38
CA TRP A 134 9.85 6.62 -7.78
C TRP A 134 8.87 7.71 -8.22
N TRP A 135 7.74 7.85 -7.54
CA TRP A 135 6.74 8.88 -7.79
C TRP A 135 7.17 10.28 -7.37
N LEU A 136 8.23 10.44 -6.56
CA LEU A 136 8.78 11.77 -6.23
C LEU A 136 9.29 12.53 -7.45
N ASN A 137 9.62 11.80 -8.53
CA ASN A 137 10.06 12.32 -9.82
C ASN A 137 8.89 12.66 -10.77
N ALA A 138 7.65 12.63 -10.29
CA ALA A 138 6.50 13.04 -11.09
C ALA A 138 6.61 14.53 -11.47
N LYS A 139 6.08 14.89 -12.65
CA LYS A 139 6.07 16.29 -13.10
C LYS A 139 5.29 17.18 -12.13
N GLU A 140 4.18 16.65 -11.63
CA GLU A 140 3.31 17.25 -10.64
C GLU A 140 3.71 16.75 -9.24
N GLN A 141 3.61 17.60 -8.22
CA GLN A 141 3.86 17.24 -6.81
C GLN A 141 2.73 16.39 -6.21
N LYS A 142 2.16 15.51 -7.03
CA LYS A 142 1.02 14.67 -6.71
C LYS A 142 1.31 13.26 -7.19
N ALA A 143 0.99 12.29 -6.35
CA ALA A 143 1.09 10.88 -6.67
C ALA A 143 -0.29 10.33 -7.04
N LYS A 144 -0.29 9.31 -7.91
CA LYS A 144 -1.48 8.50 -8.17
C LYS A 144 -1.56 7.36 -7.15
N LEU A 145 -2.77 6.94 -6.78
CA LEU A 145 -2.94 5.84 -5.82
C LEU A 145 -2.20 4.58 -6.25
N GLY A 146 -2.27 4.22 -7.53
CA GLY A 146 -1.55 3.06 -8.07
C GLY A 146 -0.03 3.22 -8.11
N GLN A 147 0.51 4.45 -8.07
CA GLN A 147 1.96 4.65 -7.95
C GLN A 147 2.47 4.37 -6.53
N MET A 148 1.60 4.55 -5.52
CA MET A 148 1.88 4.28 -4.10
C MET A 148 1.33 2.92 -3.63
N ASN A 149 0.80 2.11 -4.56
CA ASN A 149 0.29 0.75 -4.30
C ASN A 149 0.90 -0.22 -5.33
N VAL A 150 2.22 -0.38 -5.28
CA VAL A 150 2.98 -1.15 -6.28
C VAL A 150 4.25 -1.74 -5.70
N THR A 151 4.67 -2.88 -6.25
CA THR A 151 5.98 -3.46 -6.01
C THR A 151 7.03 -2.84 -6.95
N VAL A 152 8.12 -2.34 -6.37
CA VAL A 152 9.22 -1.67 -7.06
C VAL A 152 10.50 -2.48 -6.87
N ARG A 153 11.16 -2.80 -7.99
CA ARG A 153 12.55 -3.27 -7.98
C ARG A 153 13.46 -2.09 -8.28
N TRP A 154 14.40 -1.81 -7.40
CA TRP A 154 15.30 -0.66 -7.52
C TRP A 154 16.74 -1.04 -7.20
N TYR A 155 17.68 -0.20 -7.64
CA TYR A 155 19.11 -0.52 -7.70
C TYR A 155 19.91 0.53 -6.92
N PRO A 156 20.01 0.39 -5.58
CA PRO A 156 20.86 1.28 -4.79
C PRO A 156 22.33 1.15 -5.21
N GLN A 157 23.04 2.28 -5.22
CA GLN A 157 24.43 2.32 -5.68
C GLN A 157 25.32 1.44 -4.79
N GLY A 158 26.10 0.55 -5.42
CA GLY A 158 27.02 -0.35 -4.71
C GLY A 158 26.35 -1.47 -3.91
N GLN A 159 25.04 -1.69 -4.10
CA GLN A 159 24.28 -2.73 -3.40
C GLN A 159 23.53 -3.62 -4.40
N PRO A 160 23.17 -4.86 -4.02
CA PRO A 160 22.24 -5.69 -4.80
C PRO A 160 20.88 -4.99 -5.00
N PRO A 161 20.11 -5.36 -6.04
CA PRO A 161 18.77 -4.85 -6.22
C PRO A 161 17.92 -5.14 -5.00
N LYS A 162 17.12 -4.15 -4.61
CA LYS A 162 16.13 -4.27 -3.55
C LYS A 162 14.75 -4.39 -4.16
N LEU A 163 13.86 -5.07 -3.44
CA LEU A 163 12.45 -5.14 -3.78
C LEU A 163 11.66 -4.53 -2.62
N THR A 164 10.78 -3.59 -2.95
CA THR A 164 9.90 -2.97 -1.98
C THR A 164 8.48 -2.98 -2.49
N THR A 165 7.52 -3.27 -1.61
CA THR A 165 6.10 -3.11 -1.90
C THR A 165 5.59 -1.90 -1.13
N TRP A 166 4.96 -0.99 -1.85
CA TRP A 166 4.28 0.16 -1.27
C TRP A 166 2.80 -0.11 -1.20
N GLU A 167 2.17 0.25 -0.08
CA GLU A 167 0.72 0.21 0.09
C GLU A 167 0.26 1.51 0.76
N TYR A 168 -0.47 2.33 0.03
CA TYR A 168 -1.09 3.54 0.58
C TYR A 168 -2.57 3.28 0.85
N LEU A 169 -2.96 3.46 2.11
CA LEU A 169 -4.35 3.37 2.56
C LEU A 169 -4.91 4.78 2.72
N PRO A 170 -5.72 5.29 1.77
CA PRO A 170 -6.24 6.65 1.82
C PRO A 170 -7.17 6.85 3.00
N ALA A 171 -7.07 8.02 3.64
CA ALA A 171 -8.00 8.48 4.67
C ALA A 171 -8.22 9.99 4.57
N GLY A 172 -9.35 10.45 5.09
CA GLY A 172 -9.80 11.84 4.93
C GLY A 172 -10.39 12.12 3.54
N GLU A 173 -11.04 13.27 3.41
CA GLU A 173 -11.69 13.67 2.15
C GLU A 173 -10.69 13.82 1.00
N ASN A 174 -9.50 14.35 1.31
CA ASN A 174 -8.44 14.67 0.36
C ASN A 174 -7.34 13.60 0.23
N TRP A 175 -7.47 12.48 0.94
CA TRP A 175 -6.45 11.42 0.99
C TRP A 175 -5.08 11.94 1.45
N ASP A 176 -5.08 12.80 2.46
CA ASP A 176 -3.91 13.40 3.10
C ASP A 176 -3.69 12.88 4.53
N GLN A 177 -4.66 12.14 5.08
CA GLN A 177 -4.61 11.56 6.43
C GLN A 177 -4.33 10.05 6.42
N GLY A 178 -4.08 9.50 5.24
CA GLY A 178 -3.83 8.08 5.04
C GLY A 178 -2.46 7.62 5.54
N MET A 179 -2.31 6.31 5.61
CA MET A 179 -1.09 5.64 6.04
C MET A 179 -0.36 5.05 4.82
N LEU A 180 0.96 5.24 4.72
CA LEU A 180 1.79 4.63 3.69
C LEU A 180 2.68 3.54 4.31
N TYR A 181 2.56 2.32 3.82
CA TYR A 181 3.38 1.20 4.22
C TYR A 181 4.45 0.92 3.18
N ARG A 182 5.65 0.61 3.64
CA ARG A 182 6.78 0.18 2.83
C ARG A 182 7.28 -1.17 3.35
N TYR A 183 7.19 -2.19 2.51
CA TYR A 183 7.64 -3.54 2.82
C TYR A 183 8.95 -3.82 2.08
N GLU A 184 10.09 -3.88 2.77
CA GLU A 184 11.34 -4.35 2.16
C GLU A 184 11.37 -5.89 2.16
N GLN A 185 11.52 -6.47 0.97
CA GLN A 185 11.30 -7.89 0.73
C GLN A 185 12.49 -8.57 0.04
N THR A 186 12.68 -9.84 0.36
CA THR A 186 13.61 -10.73 -0.36
C THR A 186 12.80 -11.69 -1.24
N LEU A 187 13.16 -11.75 -2.52
CA LEU A 187 12.62 -12.73 -3.45
C LEU A 187 13.45 -14.02 -3.37
N THR A 188 12.82 -15.12 -2.95
CA THR A 188 13.44 -16.45 -2.96
C THR A 188 12.72 -17.31 -3.99
N ARG A 189 13.48 -17.95 -4.88
CA ARG A 189 12.92 -18.94 -5.81
C ARG A 189 12.99 -20.33 -5.19
N LEU A 190 11.85 -20.99 -5.09
CA LEU A 190 11.73 -22.34 -4.55
C LEU A 190 12.11 -23.40 -5.60
N ALA A 191 12.32 -24.63 -5.13
CA ALA A 191 12.80 -25.75 -5.97
C ALA A 191 11.80 -26.15 -7.07
N ASP A 192 10.51 -25.89 -6.86
CA ASP A 192 9.44 -26.10 -7.84
C ASP A 192 9.34 -24.96 -8.87
N GLY A 193 10.23 -23.96 -8.77
CA GLY A 193 10.28 -22.82 -9.67
C GLY A 193 9.40 -21.65 -9.26
N SER A 194 8.57 -21.80 -8.22
CA SER A 194 7.75 -20.72 -7.66
C SER A 194 8.60 -19.65 -6.96
N GLU A 195 8.04 -18.46 -6.84
CA GLU A 195 8.68 -17.31 -6.21
C GLU A 195 7.99 -16.98 -4.90
N ASN A 196 8.76 -16.78 -3.84
CA ASN A 196 8.28 -16.38 -2.53
C ASN A 196 8.87 -15.03 -2.15
N LEU A 197 8.01 -14.11 -1.71
CA LEU A 197 8.38 -12.79 -1.20
C LEU A 197 8.32 -12.81 0.32
N GLN A 198 9.49 -12.71 0.95
CA GLN A 198 9.59 -12.62 2.39
C GLN A 198 9.82 -11.17 2.81
N THR A 199 8.90 -10.61 3.59
CA THR A 199 9.03 -9.28 4.21
C THR A 199 10.01 -9.34 5.37
N ASN A 200 11.02 -8.48 5.34
CA ASN A 200 12.07 -8.41 6.37
C ASN A 200 12.00 -7.12 7.19
N THR A 201 11.44 -6.06 6.61
CA THR A 201 11.32 -4.75 7.25
C THR A 201 10.02 -4.12 6.78
N ILE A 202 9.30 -3.54 7.74
CA ILE A 202 8.08 -2.78 7.50
C ILE A 202 8.36 -1.36 7.96
N THR A 203 8.10 -0.37 7.13
CA THR A 203 8.09 1.03 7.55
C THR A 203 6.69 1.56 7.38
N GLU A 204 6.13 2.08 8.47
CA GLU A 204 4.87 2.81 8.49
C GLU A 204 5.17 4.30 8.41
N LEU A 205 4.68 4.99 7.39
CA LEU A 205 4.82 6.44 7.23
C LEU A 205 3.45 7.10 7.42
N ALA A 206 3.34 7.89 8.49
CA ALA A 206 2.19 8.75 8.77
C ALA A 206 2.54 10.20 8.47
N LYS A 207 1.73 10.88 7.65
CA LYS A 207 1.91 12.30 7.33
C LYS A 207 1.44 13.16 8.51
N GLN A 208 2.25 14.14 8.89
CA GLN A 208 1.86 15.16 9.86
C GLN A 208 0.98 16.21 9.15
N ILE A 209 -0.20 16.46 9.70
CA ILE A 209 -1.22 17.39 9.18
C ILE A 209 -1.10 18.72 9.92
#